data_AF-A0A261KJL3-F1
#
_entry.id   AF-A0A261KJL3-F1
#
_cell.length_a   1.000
_cell.length_b   1.000
_cell.length_c   1.000
_cell.angle_alpha   90.00
_cell.angle_beta   90.00
_cell.angle_gamma   90.00
#
_symmetry.space_group_name_H-M   'P 1'
#
loop_
_entity.id
_entity.type
_entity.pdbx_description
1 polymer ?
#
loop_
_entity_poly.entity_id
_entity_poly.type
_entity_poly.pdbx_seq_one_letter_code
_entity_poly.pdbx_strand_id
1 'polypeptide(L)'
;MVLRVVSSKELYKGLKISRISWFLVGFLVTFWISYQQFAGSIEPPQALLVLGGAIEREVFAAEFAQQHPHLDIWVSSGTNPEYAEWLFSQAGIS
;
A
#
# COMPACT_ATOMS: atom_id res chain seq x y z
N MET A 1 39.62 60.89 19.02
CA MET A 1 38.18 60.56 19.04
C MET A 1 38.06 59.05 18.93
N VAL A 2 37.76 58.36 20.03
CA VAL A 2 37.75 56.88 20.07
C VAL A 2 36.29 56.42 20.03
N LEU A 3 35.89 55.81 18.92
CA LEU A 3 34.56 55.24 18.78
C LEU A 3 34.56 53.80 19.34
N ARG A 4 33.89 53.60 20.47
CA ARG A 4 33.64 52.28 21.04
C ARG A 4 32.40 51.70 20.36
N VAL A 5 32.61 50.79 19.40
CA VAL A 5 31.53 50.00 18.81
C VAL A 5 31.05 48.99 19.84
N VAL A 6 29.82 49.19 20.33
CA VAL A 6 29.13 48.20 21.16
C VAL A 6 28.61 47.11 20.22
N SER A 7 29.27 45.95 20.22
CA SER A 7 28.84 44.76 19.50
C SER A 7 27.52 44.25 20.10
N SER A 8 26.40 44.49 19.41
CA SER A 8 25.08 44.00 19.81
C SER A 8 24.96 42.50 19.51
N LYS A 9 25.48 41.66 20.40
CA LYS A 9 25.32 40.19 20.36
C LYS A 9 23.96 39.72 20.90
N GLU A 10 22.89 40.48 20.64
CA GLU A 10 21.55 40.22 21.17
C GLU A 10 20.55 39.91 20.04
N LEU A 11 20.95 39.10 19.06
CA LEU A 11 20.08 38.73 17.94
C LEU A 11 19.93 37.22 17.69
N TYR A 12 20.53 36.39 18.55
CA TYR A 12 20.22 34.97 18.61
C TYR A 12 19.95 34.59 20.06
N LYS A 13 18.91 35.20 20.64
CA LYS A 13 18.27 34.65 21.84
C LYS A 13 17.96 33.19 21.53
N GLY A 14 18.57 32.30 22.32
CA GLY A 14 18.43 30.84 22.26
C GLY A 14 16.96 30.45 22.29
N LEU A 15 16.35 30.48 21.12
CA LEU A 15 15.06 29.91 20.86
C LEU A 15 15.19 28.44 21.30
N LYS A 16 14.18 27.93 22.01
CA LYS A 16 14.05 26.52 22.43
C LYS A 16 13.89 25.59 21.19
N ILE A 17 14.74 25.78 20.19
CA ILE A 17 14.83 25.10 18.90
C ILE A 17 14.94 23.60 19.13
N SER A 18 15.65 23.17 20.18
CA SER A 18 15.74 21.75 20.53
C SER A 18 14.38 21.11 20.84
N ARG A 19 13.49 21.77 21.59
CA ARG A 19 12.17 21.20 21.92
C ARG A 19 11.21 21.30 20.73
N ILE A 20 11.21 22.41 20.02
CA ILE A 20 10.39 22.61 18.81
C ILE A 20 10.79 21.63 17.71
N SER A 21 12.09 21.38 17.53
CA SER A 21 12.62 20.38 16.61
C SER A 21 12.11 18.99 16.96
N TRP A 22 12.08 18.61 18.24
CA TRP A 22 11.51 17.32 18.65
C TRP A 22 10.01 17.20 18.39
N PHE A 23 9.23 18.27 18.59
CA PHE A 23 7.81 18.29 18.24
C PHE A 23 7.59 18.17 16.73
N LEU A 24 8.41 18.84 15.91
CA LEU A 24 8.35 18.74 14.46
C LEU A 24 8.71 17.34 13.96
N VAL A 25 9.76 16.72 14.53
CA VAL A 25 10.12 15.34 14.22
C VAL A 25 8.99 14.38 14.61
N GLY A 26 8.44 14.53 15.82
CA GLY A 26 7.30 13.74 16.27
C GLY A 26 6.09 13.90 15.34
N PHE A 27 5.77 15.14 14.95
CA PHE A 27 4.69 15.43 14.02
C PHE A 27 4.92 14.76 12.65
N LEU A 28 6.10 14.89 12.07
CA LEU A 28 6.45 14.25 10.80
C LEU A 28 6.35 12.73 10.87
N VAL A 29 6.79 12.11 11.97
CA VAL A 29 6.67 10.66 12.18
C VAL A 29 5.20 10.24 12.29
N THR A 30 4.38 10.96 13.07
CA THR A 30 2.94 10.64 13.18
C THR A 30 2.21 10.84 11.87
N PHE A 31 2.59 11.87 11.10
CA PHE A 31 2.02 12.13 9.78
C PHE A 31 2.40 11.04 8.78
N TRP A 32 3.66 10.60 8.80
CA TRP A 32 4.15 9.49 7.98
C TRP A 32 3.42 8.17 8.29
N ILE A 33 3.29 7.80 9.57
CA ILE A 33 2.59 6.59 9.99
C ILE A 33 1.12 6.64 9.56
N SER A 34 0.46 7.77 9.77
CA SER A 34 -0.93 7.98 9.35
C SER A 34 -1.07 7.84 7.83
N TYR A 35 -0.17 8.45 7.06
CA TYR A 35 -0.19 8.38 5.61
C TYR A 35 -0.04 6.94 5.10
N GLN A 36 0.86 6.15 5.67
CA GLN A 36 1.04 4.75 5.28
C GLN A 36 -0.20 3.89 5.55
N GLN A 37 -0.90 4.10 6.67
CA GLN A 37 -2.12 3.35 6.99
C GLN A 37 -3.27 3.64 6.00
N PHE A 38 -3.39 4.89 5.55
CA PHE A 38 -4.38 5.24 4.53
C PHE A 38 -3.97 4.76 3.14
N ALA A 39 -2.70 4.87 2.77
CA ALA A 39 -2.20 4.44 1.46
C ALA A 39 -2.40 2.93 1.21
N GLY A 40 -2.13 2.09 2.22
CA GLY A 40 -2.30 0.64 2.09
C GLY A 40 -3.76 0.19 1.93
N SER A 41 -4.73 1.04 2.24
CA SER A 41 -6.17 0.73 2.05
C SER A 41 -6.69 1.09 0.66
N ILE A 42 -5.91 1.82 -0.14
CA ILE A 42 -6.33 2.37 -1.44
C ILE A 42 -5.74 1.56 -2.59
N GLU A 43 -4.69 0.78 -2.33
CA GLU A 43 -4.06 -0.02 -3.38
C GLU A 43 -4.95 -1.22 -3.75
N PRO A 44 -5.28 -1.41 -5.04
CA PRO A 44 -6.06 -2.57 -5.46
C PRO A 44 -5.28 -3.86 -5.17
N PRO A 45 -5.99 -4.98 -4.95
CA PRO A 45 -5.32 -6.26 -4.78
C PRO A 45 -4.50 -6.59 -6.03
N GLN A 46 -3.32 -7.18 -5.81
CA GLN A 46 -2.43 -7.60 -6.89
C GLN A 46 -2.75 -9.01 -7.38
N ALA A 47 -3.31 -9.84 -6.51
CA ALA A 47 -3.69 -11.21 -6.84
C ALA A 47 -4.86 -11.72 -5.98
N LEU A 48 -5.54 -12.76 -6.47
CA LEU A 48 -6.54 -13.54 -5.76
C LEU A 48 -6.21 -15.03 -5.85
N LEU A 49 -6.08 -15.71 -4.71
CA LEU A 49 -5.99 -17.17 -4.65
C LEU A 49 -7.35 -17.77 -4.35
N VAL A 50 -7.88 -18.54 -5.30
CA VAL A 50 -9.09 -19.35 -5.14
C VAL A 50 -8.69 -20.78 -4.79
N LEU A 51 -9.20 -21.29 -3.69
CA LEU A 51 -8.98 -22.68 -3.32
C LEU A 51 -9.85 -23.58 -4.22
N GLY A 52 -9.23 -24.49 -4.97
CA GLY A 52 -9.96 -25.46 -5.80
C GLY A 52 -10.70 -26.52 -4.99
N GLY A 53 -11.26 -27.50 -5.71
CA GLY A 53 -11.93 -28.66 -5.10
C GLY A 53 -13.42 -28.46 -4.81
N ALA A 54 -13.95 -27.28 -5.15
CA ALA A 54 -15.38 -27.03 -5.23
C ALA A 54 -15.65 -26.36 -6.57
N ILE A 55 -16.54 -26.95 -7.36
CA ILE A 55 -16.87 -26.51 -8.72
C ILE A 55 -17.33 -25.04 -8.70
N GLU A 56 -18.13 -24.66 -7.71
CA GLU A 56 -18.70 -23.32 -7.58
C GLU A 56 -17.61 -22.25 -7.42
N ARG A 57 -16.51 -22.58 -6.76
CA ARG A 57 -15.36 -21.65 -6.59
C ARG A 57 -14.56 -21.51 -7.88
N GLU A 58 -14.39 -22.60 -8.61
CA GLU A 58 -13.67 -22.60 -9.88
C GLU A 58 -14.46 -21.83 -10.96
N VAL A 59 -15.80 -22.00 -11.00
CA VAL A 59 -16.69 -21.20 -11.87
C VAL A 59 -16.60 -19.72 -11.50
N PHE A 60 -16.69 -19.39 -10.21
CA PHE A 60 -16.50 -18.01 -9.74
C PHE A 60 -15.15 -17.44 -10.20
N ALA A 61 -14.05 -18.20 -10.07
CA ALA A 61 -12.74 -17.76 -10.50
C ALA A 61 -12.68 -17.42 -11.99
N ALA A 62 -13.28 -18.26 -12.83
CA ALA A 62 -13.33 -18.06 -14.28
C ALA A 62 -14.13 -16.80 -14.66
N GLU A 63 -15.32 -16.62 -14.08
CA GLU A 63 -16.14 -15.42 -14.31
C GLU A 63 -15.47 -14.15 -13.79
N PHE A 64 -14.86 -14.22 -12.62
CA PHE A 64 -14.17 -13.09 -11.98
C PHE A 64 -12.94 -12.64 -12.79
N ALA A 65 -12.22 -13.59 -13.38
CA ALA A 65 -11.08 -13.30 -14.24
C ALA A 65 -11.47 -12.57 -15.55
N GLN A 66 -12.63 -12.88 -16.13
CA GLN A 66 -13.14 -12.11 -17.28
C GLN A 66 -13.47 -10.66 -16.91
N GLN A 67 -14.01 -10.45 -15.70
CA GLN A 67 -14.39 -9.12 -15.21
C GLN A 67 -13.16 -8.28 -14.81
N HIS A 68 -12.06 -8.94 -14.44
CA HIS A 68 -10.84 -8.31 -13.94
C HIS A 68 -9.59 -8.82 -14.69
N PRO A 69 -9.43 -8.48 -15.98
CA PRO A 69 -8.35 -9.01 -16.84
C PRO A 69 -6.94 -8.57 -16.42
N HIS A 70 -6.80 -7.67 -15.45
CA HIS A 70 -5.53 -7.18 -14.93
C HIS A 70 -5.19 -7.72 -13.53
N LEU A 71 -6.09 -8.52 -12.94
CA LEU A 71 -5.88 -9.11 -11.62
C LEU A 71 -5.36 -10.55 -11.80
N ASP A 72 -4.22 -10.86 -11.18
CA ASP A 72 -3.69 -12.22 -11.21
C ASP A 72 -4.57 -13.14 -10.37
N ILE A 73 -5.20 -14.13 -11.00
CA ILE A 73 -6.07 -15.08 -10.30
C ILE A 73 -5.44 -16.46 -10.38
N TRP A 74 -5.16 -17.04 -9.21
CA TRP A 74 -4.59 -18.38 -9.08
C TRP A 74 -5.64 -19.31 -8.51
N VAL A 75 -5.73 -20.53 -9.06
CA VAL A 75 -6.62 -21.56 -8.54
C VAL A 75 -5.78 -22.71 -8.05
N SER A 76 -5.88 -23.04 -6.76
CA SER A 76 -5.20 -24.23 -6.24
C SER A 76 -5.85 -25.48 -6.84
N SER A 77 -5.08 -26.53 -7.10
CA SER A 77 -5.64 -27.80 -7.57
C SER A 77 -6.71 -28.33 -6.61
N GLY A 78 -7.81 -28.86 -7.14
CA GLY A 78 -8.72 -29.63 -6.30
C GLY A 78 -9.75 -30.46 -7.08
N THR A 79 -10.49 -29.89 -8.02
CA THR A 79 -11.45 -30.65 -8.83
C THR A 79 -10.74 -31.42 -9.95
N ASN A 80 -11.46 -32.24 -10.72
CA ASN A 80 -10.91 -32.95 -11.87
C ASN A 80 -10.16 -31.97 -12.82
N PRO A 81 -8.87 -32.24 -13.14
CA PRO A 81 -8.07 -31.35 -14.00
C PRO A 81 -8.68 -31.08 -15.38
N GLU A 82 -9.27 -32.09 -16.04
CA GLU A 82 -9.91 -31.91 -17.35
C GLU A 82 -11.11 -30.96 -17.25
N TYR A 83 -11.87 -31.02 -16.16
CA TYR A 83 -12.99 -30.10 -15.94
C TYR A 83 -12.49 -28.67 -15.75
N ALA A 84 -11.45 -28.49 -14.94
CA ALA A 84 -10.87 -27.17 -14.71
C ALA A 84 -10.31 -26.57 -16.02
N GLU A 85 -9.52 -27.35 -16.77
CA GLU A 85 -8.99 -26.93 -18.08
C GLU A 85 -10.12 -26.55 -19.06
N TRP A 86 -11.15 -27.41 -19.15
CA TRP A 86 -12.31 -27.11 -19.99
C TRP A 86 -12.99 -25.81 -19.55
N LEU A 87 -13.25 -25.62 -18.26
CA LEU A 87 -13.92 -24.44 -17.71
C LEU A 87 -13.16 -23.15 -18.03
N PHE A 88 -11.85 -23.10 -17.76
CA PHE A 88 -11.04 -21.91 -18.06
C PHE A 88 -10.93 -21.65 -19.57
N SER A 89 -10.81 -22.71 -20.39
CA SER A 89 -10.79 -22.57 -21.85
C SER A 89 -12.10 -21.99 -22.41
N GLN A 90 -13.26 -22.40 -21.86
CA GLN A 90 -14.56 -21.85 -22.24
C GLN A 90 -14.69 -20.38 -21.83
N ALA A 91 -14.05 -20.01 -20.73
CA ALA A 91 -13.97 -18.63 -20.29
C ALA A 91 -12.98 -17.78 -21.12
N GLY A 92 -12.28 -18.37 -22.10
CA GLY A 92 -11.26 -17.68 -22.90
C GLY A 92 -9.98 -17.40 -22.13
N ILE A 93 -9.74 -18.14 -21.05
CA ILE A 93 -8.60 -18.03 -20.15
C ILE A 93 -7.69 -19.23 -20.41
N SER A 94 -6.43 -18.99 -20.70
CA SER A 94 -5.43 -20.00 -21.05
C SER A 94 -4.19 -19.90 -20.18
#